data_AF-A0A842USA3-F1
#
_entry.id   AF-A0A842USA3-F1
#
_cell.length_a   1.000
_cell.length_b   1.000
_cell.length_c   1.000
_cell.angle_alpha   90.00
_cell.angle_beta   90.00
_cell.angle_gamma   90.00
#
_symmetry.space_group_name_H-M   'P 1'
#
loop_
_entity.id
_entity.type
_entity.pdbx_description
1 polymer ?
#
loop_
_entity_poly.entity_id
_entity_poly.type
_entity_poly.pdbx_seq_one_letter_code
_entity_poly.pdbx_strand_id
1 'polypeptide(L)'
;MKQKSNLQKNKQPKNQKKETVKVKETTVEPKQAPVKEPETIKQEPPEITEAKTTLDVGETKTVTVAGREYKIKLLSVSNRAQFVVNGEVTKDLIINGVDTLKDQAEIQLLQILYNAVEIKITAPPEKEEIDISSLKGKGTQQIATGIFQTVEKTTAGHVEITRTAEGEIVMQLQSFVTQPGAGLYVYLVDENIGDRYEVAKLTTITGGQTYNLPGDVDVGKYKKVAIYSKSEEKVYGEAIIS
;
A
#
# COMPACT_ATOMS: atom_id res chain seq x y z
N MET A 1 -28.82 39.71 -47.88
CA MET A 1 -29.84 40.31 -47.00
C MET A 1 -29.68 39.72 -45.60
N LYS A 2 -29.67 40.58 -44.58
CA LYS A 2 -29.24 40.29 -43.21
C LYS A 2 -30.32 39.53 -42.42
N GLN A 3 -29.96 38.40 -41.79
CA GLN A 3 -30.80 37.73 -40.79
C GLN A 3 -30.60 38.41 -39.42
N LYS A 4 -31.71 38.82 -38.80
CA LYS A 4 -31.82 39.21 -37.39
C LYS A 4 -33.09 38.59 -36.85
N SER A 5 -33.01 37.83 -35.75
CA SER A 5 -33.92 37.90 -34.60
C SER A 5 -33.71 36.70 -33.66
N ASN A 6 -33.31 36.95 -32.42
CA ASN A 6 -34.14 36.69 -31.24
C ASN A 6 -33.32 36.95 -29.96
N LEU A 7 -33.66 38.02 -29.26
CA LEU A 7 -33.21 38.31 -27.90
C LEU A 7 -34.44 38.28 -26.99
N GLN A 8 -34.50 37.30 -26.11
CA GLN A 8 -35.62 37.09 -25.20
C GLN A 8 -35.30 37.67 -23.82
N LYS A 9 -36.29 38.41 -23.32
CA LYS A 9 -36.34 39.22 -22.10
C LYS A 9 -36.20 38.37 -20.85
N ASN A 10 -35.57 38.91 -19.80
CA ASN A 10 -36.01 38.60 -18.44
C ASN A 10 -36.00 39.84 -17.53
N LYS A 11 -37.14 40.06 -16.87
CA LYS A 11 -37.45 41.20 -15.99
C LYS A 11 -37.09 40.84 -14.55
N GLN A 12 -36.36 41.70 -13.85
CA GLN A 12 -36.21 41.65 -12.38
C GLN A 12 -37.32 42.47 -11.69
N PRO A 13 -37.91 42.00 -10.58
CA PRO A 13 -38.76 42.80 -9.71
C PRO A 13 -38.00 43.46 -8.54
N LYS A 14 -38.64 44.51 -8.04
CA LYS A 14 -38.19 45.54 -7.09
C LYS A 14 -38.19 45.11 -5.61
N ASN A 15 -37.30 45.78 -4.86
CA ASN A 15 -37.40 46.26 -3.46
C ASN A 15 -38.39 45.59 -2.50
N GLN A 16 -37.87 45.11 -1.37
CA GLN A 16 -38.56 45.21 -0.08
C GLN A 16 -37.61 45.70 1.01
N LYS A 17 -38.11 46.74 1.70
CA LYS A 17 -37.54 47.51 2.80
C LYS A 17 -37.81 46.72 4.09
N LYS A 18 -36.79 46.43 4.91
CA LYS A 18 -36.97 45.83 6.24
C LYS A 18 -36.77 46.88 7.32
N GLU A 19 -37.82 47.06 8.11
CA GLU A 19 -37.90 47.89 9.31
C GLU A 19 -37.11 47.27 10.48
N THR A 20 -36.52 48.15 11.26
CA THR A 20 -35.75 47.85 12.47
C THR A 20 -36.68 47.92 13.68
N VAL A 21 -36.87 46.81 14.38
CA VAL A 21 -37.55 46.78 15.71
C VAL A 21 -36.51 46.44 16.77
N LYS A 22 -36.28 47.39 17.68
CA LYS A 22 -35.50 47.19 18.92
C LYS A 22 -36.40 46.49 19.94
N VAL A 23 -35.99 45.31 20.39
CA VAL A 23 -36.53 44.68 21.60
C VAL A 23 -35.43 44.67 22.65
N LYS A 24 -35.71 45.28 23.80
CA LYS A 24 -34.93 45.14 25.03
C LYS A 24 -35.36 43.84 25.70
N GLU A 25 -34.43 42.92 25.91
CA GLU A 25 -34.62 41.79 26.81
C GLU A 25 -33.55 41.78 27.90
N THR A 26 -34.03 41.45 29.08
CA THR A 26 -33.41 41.55 30.39
C THR A 26 -32.49 40.35 30.62
N THR A 27 -31.21 40.61 30.88
CA THR A 27 -30.21 39.60 31.24
C THR A 27 -30.49 39.05 32.64
N VAL A 28 -30.83 37.76 32.72
CA VAL A 28 -30.71 36.97 33.95
C VAL A 28 -29.52 36.03 33.74
N GLU A 29 -28.52 36.14 34.61
CA GLU A 29 -27.26 35.42 34.52
C GLU A 29 -27.41 34.01 35.15
N PRO A 30 -27.29 32.92 34.38
CA PRO A 30 -27.19 31.58 34.96
C PRO A 30 -25.72 31.27 35.26
N LYS A 31 -25.41 30.96 36.53
CA LYS A 31 -24.13 30.38 36.94
C LYS A 31 -23.88 29.08 36.16
N GLN A 32 -22.96 29.13 35.20
CA GLN A 32 -22.44 27.95 34.51
C GLN A 32 -21.47 27.20 35.43
N ALA A 33 -21.72 25.90 35.61
CA ALA A 33 -20.72 24.98 36.13
C ALA A 33 -19.56 24.85 35.11
N PRO A 34 -18.31 24.59 35.56
CA PRO A 34 -17.18 24.45 34.65
C PRO A 34 -17.37 23.23 33.75
N VAL A 35 -17.68 23.49 32.48
CA VAL A 35 -17.63 22.50 31.41
C VAL A 35 -16.15 22.19 31.19
N LYS A 36 -15.74 20.95 31.48
CA LYS A 36 -14.42 20.45 31.07
C LYS A 36 -14.36 20.52 29.55
N GLU A 37 -13.38 21.26 29.02
CA GLU A 37 -13.08 21.27 27.59
C GLU A 37 -12.85 19.83 27.13
N PRO A 38 -13.51 19.38 26.05
CA PRO A 38 -13.18 18.10 25.46
C PRO A 38 -11.75 18.18 24.92
N GLU A 39 -10.89 17.29 25.40
CA GLU A 39 -9.54 17.12 24.86
C GLU A 39 -9.64 16.92 23.34
N THR A 40 -9.11 17.89 22.61
CA THR A 40 -9.03 17.82 21.15
C THR A 40 -8.00 16.75 20.80
N ILE A 41 -8.46 15.55 20.49
CA ILE A 41 -7.63 14.50 19.90
C ILE A 41 -7.15 15.05 18.56
N LYS A 42 -5.87 15.45 18.49
CA LYS A 42 -5.21 15.76 17.24
C LYS A 42 -5.10 14.47 16.44
N GLN A 43 -6.06 14.22 15.55
CA GLN A 43 -5.89 13.22 14.51
C GLN A 43 -4.77 13.72 13.61
N GLU A 44 -3.61 13.05 13.64
CA GLU A 44 -2.55 13.30 12.68
C GLU A 44 -3.09 13.00 11.27
N PRO A 45 -2.80 13.85 10.27
CA PRO A 45 -3.27 13.62 8.91
C PRO A 45 -2.82 12.24 8.40
N PRO A 46 -3.66 11.54 7.62
CA PRO A 46 -3.26 10.25 7.05
C PRO A 46 -2.02 10.44 6.19
N GLU A 47 -1.00 9.61 6.46
CA GLU A 47 0.25 9.62 5.72
C GLU A 47 0.02 9.10 4.29
N ILE A 48 0.35 9.93 3.29
CA ILE A 48 0.17 9.60 1.88
C ILE A 48 1.37 8.76 1.43
N THR A 49 1.18 7.46 1.23
CA THR A 49 2.25 6.50 0.87
C THR A 49 2.49 6.36 -0.64
N GLU A 50 1.64 6.97 -1.47
CA GLU A 50 1.83 7.04 -2.92
C GLU A 50 1.38 8.38 -3.51
N ALA A 51 2.06 8.83 -4.57
CA ALA A 51 1.65 9.99 -5.35
C ALA A 51 1.64 9.68 -6.84
N LYS A 52 0.64 10.21 -7.55
CA LYS A 52 0.54 10.17 -9.01
C LYS A 52 0.78 11.54 -9.58
N THR A 53 1.50 11.60 -10.70
CA THR A 53 1.76 12.88 -11.38
C THR A 53 2.03 12.66 -12.87
N THR A 54 1.86 13.74 -13.64
CA THR A 54 2.13 13.77 -15.07
C THR A 54 3.35 14.66 -15.34
N LEU A 55 4.29 14.25 -16.19
CA LEU A 55 5.47 15.03 -16.55
C LEU A 55 5.63 15.18 -18.06
N ASP A 56 5.92 16.40 -18.53
CA ASP A 56 6.40 16.67 -19.89
C ASP A 56 7.90 16.38 -20.04
N VAL A 57 8.38 16.14 -21.27
CA VAL A 57 9.81 15.86 -21.51
C VAL A 57 10.68 17.03 -21.08
N GLY A 58 11.67 16.76 -20.23
CA GLY A 58 12.56 17.77 -19.66
C GLY A 58 11.99 18.49 -18.44
N GLU A 59 10.69 18.33 -18.14
CA GLU A 59 10.05 18.89 -16.95
C GLU A 59 10.62 18.24 -15.69
N THR A 60 10.69 19.02 -14.61
CA THR A 60 11.03 18.54 -13.27
C THR A 60 9.91 18.86 -12.31
N LYS A 61 9.40 17.86 -11.58
CA LYS A 61 8.39 18.02 -10.52
C LYS A 61 8.92 17.50 -9.20
N THR A 62 8.49 18.14 -8.12
CA THR A 62 8.68 17.63 -6.77
C THR A 62 7.35 17.06 -6.29
N VAL A 63 7.37 15.82 -5.79
CA VAL A 63 6.22 15.17 -5.16
C VAL A 63 6.61 14.73 -3.75
N THR A 64 5.68 14.84 -2.81
CA THR A 64 5.90 14.45 -1.41
C THR A 64 5.15 13.16 -1.13
N VAL A 65 5.86 12.13 -0.68
CA VAL A 65 5.29 10.82 -0.33
C VAL A 65 5.90 10.35 0.99
N ALA A 66 5.05 9.97 1.95
CA ALA A 66 5.45 9.58 3.31
C ALA A 66 6.41 10.60 3.96
N GLY A 67 6.07 11.90 3.84
CA GLY A 67 6.90 13.01 4.33
C GLY A 67 8.23 13.25 3.59
N ARG A 68 8.54 12.47 2.54
CA ARG A 68 9.79 12.59 1.75
C ARG A 68 9.55 13.28 0.43
N GLU A 69 10.47 14.16 0.04
CA GLU A 69 10.43 14.83 -1.25
C GLU A 69 11.17 14.05 -2.33
N TYR A 70 10.51 13.86 -3.47
CA TYR A 70 11.05 13.24 -4.67
C TYR A 70 11.04 14.23 -5.81
N LYS A 71 12.24 14.65 -6.23
CA LYS A 71 12.46 15.50 -7.40
C LYS A 71 12.64 14.61 -8.64
N ILE A 72 11.62 14.57 -9.47
CA ILE A 72 11.50 13.71 -10.64
C ILE A 72 11.65 14.56 -11.89
N LYS A 73 12.57 14.18 -12.78
CA LYS A 73 12.75 14.78 -14.11
C LYS A 73 12.58 13.73 -15.19
N LEU A 74 11.73 13.99 -16.18
CA LEU A 74 11.63 13.14 -17.37
C LEU A 74 12.80 13.44 -18.31
N LEU A 75 13.68 12.45 -18.55
CA LEU A 75 14.82 12.62 -19.46
C LEU A 75 14.44 12.38 -20.92
N SER A 76 13.73 11.29 -21.18
CA SER A 76 13.38 10.86 -22.53
C SER A 76 12.08 10.08 -22.51
N VAL A 77 11.31 10.21 -23.59
CA VAL A 77 10.09 9.42 -23.81
C VAL A 77 10.00 9.01 -25.28
N SER A 78 9.67 7.74 -25.51
CA SER A 78 9.33 7.19 -26.82
C SER A 78 8.34 6.03 -26.63
N ASN A 79 8.75 4.79 -26.88
CA ASN A 79 8.04 3.58 -26.43
C ASN A 79 8.43 3.17 -24.99
N ARG A 80 9.42 3.84 -24.42
CA ARG A 80 9.92 3.71 -23.04
C ARG A 80 10.14 5.10 -22.46
N ALA A 81 10.23 5.20 -21.15
CA ALA A 81 10.57 6.44 -20.47
C ALA A 81 11.74 6.24 -19.49
N GLN A 82 12.59 7.26 -19.39
CA GLN A 82 13.68 7.30 -18.42
C GLN A 82 13.57 8.54 -17.56
N PHE A 83 13.79 8.38 -16.26
CA PHE A 83 13.65 9.44 -15.27
C PHE A 83 14.96 9.69 -14.53
N VAL A 84 15.13 10.90 -14.02
CA VAL A 84 16.04 11.20 -12.91
C VAL A 84 15.20 11.45 -11.67
N VAL A 85 15.35 10.63 -10.63
CA VAL A 85 14.68 10.80 -9.34
C VAL A 85 15.73 11.07 -8.28
N ASN A 86 15.71 12.25 -7.65
CA ASN A 86 16.70 12.65 -6.63
C ASN A 86 18.17 12.48 -7.08
N GLY A 87 18.44 12.65 -8.39
CA GLY A 87 19.77 12.49 -8.98
C GLY A 87 20.11 11.06 -9.44
N GLU A 88 19.26 10.08 -9.17
CA GLU A 88 19.37 8.71 -9.65
C GLU A 88 18.66 8.52 -10.99
N VAL A 89 19.34 7.91 -11.96
CA VAL A 89 18.75 7.62 -13.29
C VAL A 89 18.09 6.25 -13.24
N THR A 90 16.81 6.18 -13.61
CA THR A 90 16.09 4.90 -13.70
C THR A 90 16.52 4.09 -14.91
N LYS A 91 16.20 2.80 -14.90
CA LYS A 91 16.17 1.97 -16.12
C LYS A 91 15.13 2.50 -17.10
N ASP A 92 15.18 2.02 -18.34
CA ASP A 92 14.16 2.31 -19.35
C ASP A 92 12.85 1.60 -19.01
N LEU A 93 11.89 2.36 -18.50
CA LEU A 93 10.59 1.86 -18.09
C LEU A 93 9.63 1.73 -19.27
N ILE A 94 8.97 0.57 -19.37
CA ILE A 94 7.79 0.34 -20.22
C ILE A 94 6.53 0.65 -19.42
N ILE A 95 5.38 0.77 -20.09
CA ILE A 95 4.07 0.92 -19.42
C ILE A 95 3.88 -0.22 -18.41
N ASN A 96 3.47 0.14 -17.20
CA ASN A 96 3.39 -0.65 -15.96
C ASN A 96 4.73 -1.17 -15.40
N GLY A 97 5.85 -0.87 -16.06
CA GLY A 97 7.19 -1.17 -15.56
C GLY A 97 7.50 -0.39 -14.29
N VAL A 98 8.20 -1.02 -13.38
CA VAL A 98 8.62 -0.48 -12.08
C VAL A 98 10.14 -0.46 -12.02
N ASP A 99 10.70 0.60 -11.46
CA ASP A 99 12.08 0.62 -10.99
C ASP A 99 12.12 0.92 -9.50
N THR A 100 13.03 0.24 -8.79
CA THR A 100 13.29 0.43 -7.37
C THR A 100 14.53 1.30 -7.22
N LEU A 101 14.38 2.44 -6.56
CA LEU A 101 15.47 3.38 -6.28
C LEU A 101 16.34 2.90 -5.12
N LYS A 102 17.49 3.55 -4.90
CA LYS A 102 18.39 3.21 -3.79
C LYS A 102 17.76 3.27 -2.40
N ASP A 103 16.80 4.18 -2.21
CA ASP A 103 16.08 4.33 -0.95
C ASP A 103 14.91 3.34 -0.80
N GLN A 104 14.78 2.38 -1.72
CA GLN A 104 13.67 1.42 -1.83
C GLN A 104 12.33 2.03 -2.27
N ALA A 105 12.28 3.32 -2.65
CA ALA A 105 11.10 3.87 -3.30
C ALA A 105 10.90 3.22 -4.67
N GLU A 106 9.65 3.07 -5.07
CA GLU A 106 9.31 2.53 -6.38
C GLU A 106 8.74 3.62 -7.28
N ILE A 107 9.24 3.70 -8.51
CA ILE A 107 8.64 4.51 -9.57
C ILE A 107 8.05 3.60 -10.64
N GLN A 108 6.77 3.79 -10.93
CA GLN A 108 6.03 3.03 -11.92
C GLN A 108 5.57 3.95 -13.05
N LEU A 109 5.83 3.54 -14.29
CA LEU A 109 5.26 4.21 -15.46
C LEU A 109 3.84 3.71 -15.69
N LEU A 110 2.83 4.57 -15.55
CA LEU A 110 1.43 4.18 -15.74
C LEU A 110 1.01 4.31 -17.21
N GLN A 111 1.42 5.39 -17.86
CA GLN A 111 1.01 5.69 -19.23
C GLN A 111 2.00 6.61 -19.93
N ILE A 112 2.16 6.43 -21.24
CA ILE A 112 2.81 7.40 -22.13
C ILE A 112 1.72 8.15 -22.90
N LEU A 113 1.70 9.46 -22.73
CA LEU A 113 0.96 10.42 -23.55
C LEU A 113 1.89 10.96 -24.63
N TYR A 114 1.36 11.59 -25.67
CA TYR A 114 2.14 12.02 -26.83
C TYR A 114 3.42 12.80 -26.48
N ASN A 115 3.32 13.73 -25.53
CA ASN A 115 4.42 14.58 -25.05
C ASN A 115 4.69 14.48 -23.54
N ALA A 116 3.96 13.61 -22.84
CA ALA A 116 3.99 13.53 -21.38
C ALA A 116 3.91 12.07 -20.91
N VAL A 117 4.18 11.83 -19.64
CA VAL A 117 4.01 10.51 -19.01
C VAL A 117 3.25 10.65 -17.71
N GLU A 118 2.38 9.68 -17.41
CA GLU A 118 1.80 9.54 -16.08
C GLU A 118 2.61 8.50 -15.31
N ILE A 119 3.02 8.87 -14.11
CA ILE A 119 3.78 7.99 -13.21
C ILE A 119 3.09 7.90 -11.85
N LYS A 120 3.44 6.83 -11.15
CA LYS A 120 3.21 6.67 -9.72
C LYS A 120 4.55 6.54 -9.02
N ILE A 121 4.73 7.24 -7.92
CA ILE A 121 5.84 6.99 -7.00
C ILE A 121 5.26 6.52 -5.67
N THR A 122 5.83 5.45 -5.16
CA THR A 122 5.45 4.82 -3.90
C THR A 122 6.64 4.96 -2.98
N ALA A 123 6.42 5.51 -1.79
CA ALA A 123 7.47 5.59 -0.78
C ALA A 123 7.99 4.16 -0.50
N PRO A 124 9.26 4.01 -0.10
CA PRO A 124 9.70 2.72 0.41
C PRO A 124 8.73 2.27 1.50
N PRO A 125 8.45 0.96 1.62
CA PRO A 125 7.78 0.48 2.82
C PRO A 125 8.59 1.08 3.98
N GLU A 126 7.93 1.85 4.84
CA GLU A 126 8.56 2.34 6.04
C GLU A 126 9.23 1.09 6.62
N LYS A 127 10.55 1.17 6.87
CA LYS A 127 11.17 0.13 7.67
C LYS A 127 10.41 0.25 8.99
N GLU A 128 9.35 -0.53 9.14
CA GLU A 128 9.04 -1.14 10.39
C GLU A 128 10.38 -1.81 10.74
N GLU A 129 11.24 -1.06 11.44
CA GLU A 129 12.00 -1.68 12.50
C GLU A 129 10.92 -2.37 13.29
N ILE A 130 10.70 -3.64 12.95
CA ILE A 130 9.87 -4.53 13.73
C ILE A 130 10.56 -4.43 15.07
N ASP A 131 9.99 -3.65 15.98
CA ASP A 131 10.44 -3.64 17.35
C ASP A 131 10.01 -5.01 17.88
N ILE A 132 10.84 -6.00 17.60
CA ILE A 132 10.74 -7.38 18.09
C ILE A 132 10.71 -7.39 19.62
N SER A 133 11.08 -6.27 20.29
CA SER A 133 10.86 -6.07 21.72
C SER A 133 9.40 -5.83 22.08
N SER A 134 8.61 -5.21 21.21
CA SER A 134 7.17 -4.94 21.41
C SER A 134 6.27 -6.13 21.01
N LEU A 135 6.73 -7.02 20.12
CA LEU A 135 6.11 -8.33 19.84
C LEU A 135 6.39 -9.39 20.92
N LYS A 136 7.21 -9.08 21.94
CA LYS A 136 7.12 -9.74 23.26
C LYS A 136 5.88 -9.25 24.01
N GLY A 137 4.73 -9.33 23.36
CA GLY A 137 3.46 -9.48 24.06
C GLY A 137 3.57 -10.73 24.92
N LYS A 138 3.25 -10.59 26.21
CA LYS A 138 3.10 -11.72 27.13
C LYS A 138 2.19 -12.79 26.49
N GLY A 139 2.77 -13.85 25.92
CA GLY A 139 2.04 -15.06 25.53
C GLY A 139 2.31 -15.63 24.14
N THR A 140 2.99 -14.95 23.21
CA THR A 140 3.32 -15.51 21.89
C THR A 140 4.72 -16.13 21.85
N GLN A 141 4.83 -17.38 21.41
CA GLN A 141 6.10 -18.09 21.20
C GLN A 141 6.38 -18.20 19.70
N GLN A 142 7.48 -17.63 19.23
CA GLN A 142 7.96 -17.87 17.87
C GLN A 142 8.35 -19.36 17.71
N ILE A 143 7.80 -20.02 16.71
CA ILE A 143 8.09 -21.43 16.38
C ILE A 143 9.16 -21.51 15.28
N ALA A 144 8.99 -20.75 14.20
CA ALA A 144 9.92 -20.78 13.07
C ALA A 144 9.81 -19.50 12.22
N THR A 145 10.89 -19.11 11.54
CA THR A 145 10.88 -18.01 10.55
C THR A 145 11.68 -18.37 9.30
N GLY A 146 11.36 -17.72 8.17
CA GLY A 146 12.07 -17.92 6.92
C GLY A 146 11.93 -16.74 5.94
N ILE A 147 12.86 -16.65 4.99
CA ILE A 147 12.83 -15.63 3.92
C ILE A 147 12.58 -16.35 2.59
N PHE A 148 11.59 -15.88 1.83
CA PHE A 148 11.30 -16.43 0.51
C PHE A 148 12.41 -16.12 -0.48
N GLN A 149 12.79 -17.15 -1.21
CA GLN A 149 13.67 -17.09 -2.36
C GLN A 149 12.90 -17.55 -3.61
N THR A 150 13.23 -16.94 -4.75
CA THR A 150 12.66 -17.33 -6.03
C THR A 150 13.21 -18.68 -6.46
N VAL A 151 12.33 -19.58 -6.90
CA VAL A 151 12.70 -20.86 -7.52
C VAL A 151 12.39 -20.79 -9.02
N GLU A 152 11.12 -20.83 -9.40
CA GLU A 152 10.70 -20.76 -10.81
C GLU A 152 10.17 -19.37 -11.21
N LYS A 153 9.57 -18.66 -10.26
CA LYS A 153 8.87 -17.40 -10.51
C LYS A 153 9.15 -16.42 -9.39
N THR A 154 9.30 -15.14 -9.73
CA THR A 154 9.63 -14.09 -8.77
C THR A 154 8.75 -14.20 -7.53
N THR A 155 9.38 -14.48 -6.40
CA THR A 155 8.77 -14.62 -5.09
C THR A 155 9.72 -14.06 -4.04
N ALA A 156 9.22 -13.21 -3.15
CA ALA A 156 9.97 -12.58 -2.08
C ALA A 156 9.07 -12.28 -0.87
N GLY A 157 9.68 -11.90 0.24
CA GLY A 157 9.04 -11.63 1.52
C GLY A 157 9.53 -12.57 2.61
N HIS A 158 8.85 -12.57 3.75
CA HIS A 158 9.18 -13.43 4.89
C HIS A 158 7.97 -14.17 5.40
N VAL A 159 8.25 -15.28 6.08
CA VAL A 159 7.26 -16.08 6.80
C VAL A 159 7.66 -16.15 8.27
N GLU A 160 6.67 -16.04 9.14
CA GLU A 160 6.78 -16.26 10.57
C GLU A 160 5.69 -17.22 11.02
N ILE A 161 6.05 -18.20 11.83
CA ILE A 161 5.12 -19.12 12.47
C ILE A 161 5.24 -18.93 13.98
N THR A 162 4.13 -18.60 14.63
CA THR A 162 4.05 -18.38 16.07
C THR A 162 3.00 -19.27 16.70
N ARG A 163 3.15 -19.51 18.00
CA ARG A 163 2.11 -20.05 18.88
C ARG A 163 1.56 -18.92 19.72
N THR A 164 0.25 -18.72 19.72
CA THR A 164 -0.42 -17.71 20.56
C THR A 164 -0.48 -18.15 22.02
N ALA A 165 -0.87 -17.24 22.90
CA ALA A 165 -1.08 -17.52 24.32
C ALA A 165 -2.14 -18.60 24.55
N GLU A 166 -3.08 -18.74 23.61
CA GLU A 166 -4.19 -19.69 23.64
C GLU A 166 -3.80 -21.05 23.03
N GLY A 167 -2.55 -21.19 22.54
CA GLY A 167 -2.02 -22.42 21.97
C GLY A 167 -2.25 -22.58 20.46
N GLU A 168 -2.92 -21.62 19.82
CA GLU A 168 -3.13 -21.62 18.37
C GLU A 168 -1.81 -21.41 17.63
N ILE A 169 -1.63 -22.11 16.50
CA ILE A 169 -0.47 -21.91 15.64
C ILE A 169 -0.89 -21.01 14.48
N VAL A 170 -0.14 -19.93 14.27
CA VAL A 170 -0.43 -18.94 13.24
C VAL A 170 0.78 -18.78 12.34
N MET A 171 0.59 -18.93 11.03
CA MET A 171 1.57 -18.61 10.00
C MET A 171 1.24 -17.25 9.37
N GLN A 172 2.22 -16.36 9.29
CA GLN A 172 2.09 -15.05 8.69
C GLN A 172 3.11 -14.89 7.58
N LEU A 173 2.64 -14.55 6.39
CA LEU A 173 3.48 -14.03 5.31
C LEU A 173 3.48 -12.51 5.44
N GLN A 174 4.64 -11.86 5.42
CA GLN A 174 4.73 -10.41 5.47
C GLN A 174 5.73 -9.90 4.43
N SER A 175 5.53 -8.66 3.99
CA SER A 175 6.21 -8.08 2.81
C SER A 175 6.22 -9.02 1.59
N PHE A 176 5.18 -9.85 1.47
CA PHE A 176 5.14 -10.94 0.51
C PHE A 176 4.78 -10.43 -0.87
N VAL A 177 5.46 -10.95 -1.88
CA VAL A 177 5.13 -10.76 -3.30
C VAL A 177 5.45 -12.04 -4.06
N THR A 178 4.57 -12.42 -4.98
CA THR A 178 4.80 -13.51 -5.94
C THR A 178 4.27 -13.12 -7.31
N GLN A 179 4.88 -13.66 -8.37
CA GLN A 179 4.33 -13.53 -9.71
C GLN A 179 2.91 -14.14 -9.78
N PRO A 180 1.98 -13.54 -10.54
CA PRO A 180 0.67 -14.14 -10.77
C PRO A 180 0.75 -15.56 -11.34
N GLY A 181 -0.21 -16.40 -10.93
CA GLY A 181 -0.34 -17.80 -11.38
C GLY A 181 -1.72 -18.36 -11.05
N ALA A 182 -2.18 -19.34 -11.83
CA ALA A 182 -3.46 -19.99 -11.58
C ALA A 182 -3.32 -21.07 -10.49
N GLY A 183 -4.16 -21.01 -9.46
CA GLY A 183 -4.20 -22.05 -8.42
C GLY A 183 -2.95 -22.06 -7.55
N LEU A 184 -2.58 -20.90 -7.01
CA LEU A 184 -1.47 -20.75 -6.08
C LEU A 184 -1.88 -21.11 -4.64
N TYR A 185 -1.03 -21.88 -3.96
CA TYR A 185 -1.22 -22.37 -2.61
C TYR A 185 0.05 -22.22 -1.78
N VAL A 186 -0.13 -22.09 -0.47
CA VAL A 186 0.94 -22.12 0.54
C VAL A 186 1.03 -23.52 1.11
N TYR A 187 2.24 -24.06 1.19
CA TYR A 187 2.52 -25.38 1.76
C TYR A 187 3.61 -25.30 2.83
N LEU A 188 3.47 -26.10 3.87
CA LEU A 188 4.60 -26.56 4.68
C LEU A 188 5.20 -27.79 3.99
N VAL A 189 6.51 -27.83 3.87
CA VAL A 189 7.24 -28.85 3.10
C VAL A 189 8.45 -29.33 3.90
N ASP A 190 8.68 -30.64 3.92
CA ASP A 190 9.90 -31.21 4.47
C ASP A 190 11.04 -31.09 3.44
N GLU A 191 11.50 -32.19 2.84
CA GLU A 191 12.58 -32.15 1.85
C GLU A 191 12.09 -31.92 0.42
N ASN A 192 10.98 -32.58 0.08
CA ASN A 192 10.41 -32.57 -1.26
C ASN A 192 8.94 -32.16 -1.22
N ILE A 193 8.44 -31.61 -2.33
CA ILE A 193 7.05 -31.14 -2.42
C ILE A 193 6.02 -32.28 -2.34
N GLY A 194 6.42 -33.56 -2.42
CA GLY A 194 5.51 -34.70 -2.19
C GLY A 194 5.14 -34.86 -0.71
N ASP A 195 6.08 -34.55 0.19
CA ASP A 195 5.93 -34.62 1.64
C ASP A 195 5.56 -33.23 2.19
N ARG A 196 4.31 -32.84 1.96
CA ARG A 196 3.78 -31.49 2.23
C ARG A 196 2.49 -31.49 3.03
N TYR A 197 2.25 -30.39 3.73
CA TYR A 197 0.96 -30.03 4.32
C TYR A 197 0.40 -28.78 3.67
N GLU A 198 -0.83 -28.87 3.16
CA GLU A 198 -1.52 -27.73 2.55
C GLU A 198 -1.99 -26.76 3.62
N VAL A 199 -1.44 -25.55 3.61
CA VAL A 199 -1.85 -24.50 4.54
C VAL A 199 -3.14 -23.86 4.05
N ALA A 200 -3.10 -23.27 2.86
CA ALA A 200 -4.25 -22.60 2.26
C ALA A 200 -3.98 -22.22 0.80
N LYS A 201 -5.04 -21.82 0.09
CA LYS A 201 -4.94 -21.11 -1.19
C LYS A 201 -4.50 -19.66 -0.94
N LEU A 202 -3.60 -19.13 -1.77
CA LEU A 202 -3.27 -17.70 -1.73
C LEU A 202 -4.49 -16.87 -2.16
N THR A 203 -4.79 -15.85 -1.37
CA THR A 203 -5.89 -14.90 -1.66
C THR A 203 -5.41 -13.69 -2.43
N THR A 204 -4.19 -13.24 -2.15
CA THR A 204 -3.49 -12.17 -2.85
C THR A 204 -2.07 -12.60 -3.21
N ILE A 205 -1.51 -11.95 -4.23
CA ILE A 205 -0.13 -12.18 -4.67
C ILE A 205 0.86 -11.17 -4.07
N THR A 206 0.37 -10.24 -3.25
CA THR A 206 1.14 -9.18 -2.60
C THR A 206 0.58 -8.89 -1.20
N GLY A 207 1.44 -8.38 -0.31
CA GLY A 207 1.07 -7.90 1.02
C GLY A 207 1.04 -9.00 2.09
N GLY A 208 0.67 -8.62 3.32
CA GLY A 208 0.60 -9.54 4.45
C GLY A 208 -0.58 -10.51 4.36
N GLN A 209 -0.36 -11.76 4.73
CA GLN A 209 -1.40 -12.80 4.78
C GLN A 209 -1.22 -13.68 6.02
N THR A 210 -2.32 -14.00 6.70
CA THR A 210 -2.30 -14.77 7.95
C THR A 210 -3.12 -16.05 7.79
N TYR A 211 -2.57 -17.16 8.26
CA TYR A 211 -3.17 -18.49 8.21
C TYR A 211 -3.13 -19.15 9.58
N ASN A 212 -4.28 -19.64 10.04
CA ASN A 212 -4.33 -20.47 11.23
C ASN A 212 -4.01 -21.91 10.84
N LEU A 213 -3.02 -22.49 11.53
CA LEU A 213 -2.69 -23.90 11.42
C LEU A 213 -3.42 -24.67 12.52
N PRO A 214 -3.99 -25.84 12.22
CA PRO A 214 -4.52 -26.73 13.24
C PRO A 214 -3.45 -27.05 14.31
N GLY A 215 -3.87 -27.12 15.58
CA GLY A 215 -2.95 -27.30 16.70
C GLY A 215 -2.23 -28.66 16.73
N ASP A 216 -2.67 -29.63 15.94
CA ASP A 216 -2.05 -30.94 15.74
C ASP A 216 -1.01 -30.97 14.60
N VAL A 217 -0.82 -29.86 13.87
CA VAL A 217 0.26 -29.74 12.89
C VAL A 217 1.60 -29.66 13.61
N ASP A 218 2.41 -30.70 13.45
CA ASP A 218 3.82 -30.67 13.86
C ASP A 218 4.64 -29.84 12.87
N VAL A 219 4.76 -28.55 13.14
CA VAL A 219 5.55 -27.61 12.32
C VAL A 219 7.02 -28.03 12.26
N GLY A 220 7.57 -28.66 13.31
CA GLY A 220 8.97 -29.07 13.38
C GLY A 220 9.34 -30.20 12.41
N LYS A 221 8.35 -30.89 11.85
CA LYS A 221 8.54 -31.88 10.78
C LYS A 221 8.93 -31.22 9.45
N TYR A 222 8.58 -29.96 9.24
CA TYR A 222 8.76 -29.27 7.96
C TYR A 222 10.00 -28.37 8.00
N LYS A 223 10.70 -28.30 6.87
CA LYS A 223 11.94 -27.52 6.72
C LYS A 223 11.71 -26.24 5.93
N LYS A 224 10.59 -26.13 5.23
CA LYS A 224 10.31 -25.02 4.32
C LYS A 224 8.83 -24.65 4.26
N VAL A 225 8.59 -23.42 3.82
CA VAL A 225 7.29 -22.97 3.29
C VAL A 225 7.44 -22.77 1.79
N ALA A 226 6.53 -23.32 0.98
CA ALA A 226 6.56 -23.22 -0.47
C ALA A 226 5.30 -22.53 -1.02
N ILE A 227 5.50 -21.70 -2.03
CA ILE A 227 4.42 -21.18 -2.88
C ILE A 227 4.34 -22.07 -4.11
N TYR A 228 3.25 -22.81 -4.25
CA TYR A 228 3.10 -23.82 -5.30
C TYR A 228 1.87 -23.56 -6.17
N SER A 229 2.05 -23.64 -7.49
CA SER A 229 0.96 -23.65 -8.46
C SER A 229 0.50 -25.08 -8.69
N LYS A 230 -0.72 -25.42 -8.25
CA LYS A 230 -1.33 -26.72 -8.57
C LYS A 230 -1.61 -26.89 -10.06
N SER A 231 -1.91 -25.79 -10.76
CA SER A 231 -2.27 -25.86 -12.18
C SER A 231 -1.06 -26.10 -13.07
N GLU A 232 0.12 -25.61 -12.67
CA GLU A 232 1.37 -25.77 -13.42
C GLU A 232 2.27 -26.85 -12.84
N GLU A 233 1.91 -27.39 -11.68
CA GLU A 233 2.69 -28.33 -10.87
C GLU A 233 4.10 -27.83 -10.50
N LYS A 234 4.24 -26.51 -10.23
CA LYS A 234 5.54 -25.84 -10.02
C LYS A 234 5.62 -25.10 -8.70
N VAL A 235 6.82 -25.11 -8.11
CA VAL A 235 7.16 -24.25 -6.97
C VAL A 235 7.63 -22.90 -7.48
N TYR A 236 6.92 -21.84 -7.12
CA TYR A 236 7.26 -20.47 -7.50
C TYR A 236 8.43 -19.96 -6.66
N GLY A 237 8.34 -20.12 -5.34
CA GLY A 237 9.37 -19.75 -4.39
C GLY A 237 9.26 -20.55 -3.10
N GLU A 238 10.35 -20.58 -2.33
CA GLU A 238 10.47 -21.30 -1.07
C GLU A 238 11.13 -20.44 0.00
N ALA A 239 10.71 -20.58 1.24
CA ALA A 239 11.38 -20.04 2.41
C ALA A 239 11.82 -21.22 3.29
N ILE A 240 13.13 -21.37 3.49
CA ILE A 240 13.66 -22.31 4.50
C ILE A 240 13.31 -21.74 5.87
N ILE A 241 12.75 -22.57 6.75
CA ILE A 241 12.34 -22.18 8.09
C ILE A 241 13.26 -22.78 9.16
N SER A 242 13.58 -21.98 10.18
CA SER A 242 14.44 -22.35 11.32
C SER A 242 13.93 -21.78 12.63
#